data_AF-A0A921BN41-F1
#
_entry.id   AF-A0A921BN41-F1
#
_cell.length_a   1.000
_cell.length_b   1.000
_cell.length_c   1.000
_cell.angle_alpha   90.00
_cell.angle_beta   90.00
_cell.angle_gamma   90.00
#
_symmetry.space_group_name_H-M   'P 1'
#
loop_
_entity.id
_entity.type
_entity.pdbx_description
1 polymer ?
#
loop_
_entity_poly.entity_id
_entity_poly.type
_entity_poly.pdbx_seq_one_letter_code
_entity_poly.pdbx_strand_id
1 'polypeptide(L)' 'MFVLGIDPGLTRCGYGVVAREGRTLRAEAAGVVRTPTTSDLPRRLPTSNARSGA' A
#
# COMPACT_ATOMS: atom_id res chain seq x y z
N MET A 1 10.79 13.81 5.58
CA MET A 1 10.30 13.07 4.38
C MET A 1 9.88 11.69 4.83
N PHE A 2 8.81 11.14 4.27
CA PHE A 2 8.42 9.76 4.52
C PHE A 2 8.33 8.98 3.22
N VAL A 3 8.51 7.67 3.32
CA VAL A 3 8.32 6.71 2.24
C VAL A 3 7.21 5.76 2.65
N LEU A 4 6.30 5.50 1.72
CA LEU A 4 5.26 4.49 1.84
C LEU A 4 5.65 3.28 0.97
N GLY A 5 5.91 2.14 1.61
CA GLY A 5 6.07 0.85 0.94
C GLY A 5 4.74 0.12 0.88
N ILE A 6 4.43 -0.49 -0.26
CA ILE A 6 3.21 -1.27 -0.50
C ILE A 6 3.60 -2.69 -0.90
N ASP A 7 2.99 -3.69 -0.26
CA ASP A 7 3.07 -5.12 -0.60
C ASP A 7 1.69 -5.57 -1.12
N PRO A 8 1.43 -5.46 -2.44
CA PRO A 8 0.10 -5.59 -2.99
C PRO A 8 -0.39 -7.03 -3.01
N GLY A 9 -1.63 -7.25 -2.57
CA GLY A 9 -2.33 -8.52 -2.69
C GLY A 9 -3.84 -8.34 -2.76
N LEU A 10 -4.51 -9.32 -3.37
CA LEU A 10 -5.95 -9.25 -3.66
C LEU A 10 -6.81 -9.15 -2.42
N THR A 11 -6.51 -9.97 -1.41
CA THR A 11 -7.27 -10.11 -0.15
C THR A 11 -6.61 -9.40 1.01
N ARG A 12 -5.29 -9.23 0.94
CA ARG A 12 -4.43 -8.63 1.95
C ARG A 12 -3.38 -7.79 1.22
N CYS A 13 -3.38 -6.49 1.45
CA CYS A 13 -2.39 -5.56 0.94
C CYS A 13 -1.63 -4.99 2.14
N GLY A 14 -0.35 -5.31 2.26
CA GLY A 14 0.52 -4.80 3.31
C GLY A 14 0.98 -3.38 3.01
N TYR A 15 1.18 -2.58 4.05
CA TYR A 15 1.85 -1.28 3.91
C TYR A 15 2.75 -0.97 5.10
N GLY A 16 3.76 -0.14 4.84
CA GLY A 16 4.66 0.40 5.86
C GLY A 16 5.05 1.84 5.55
N VAL A 17 5.10 2.67 6.59
CA VAL A 17 5.52 4.07 6.52
C VAL A 17 6.81 4.23 7.31
N VAL A 18 7.84 4.74 6.63
CA VAL A 18 9.12 5.08 7.27
C VAL A 18 9.38 6.56 7.09
N ALA A 19 9.58 7.28 8.20
CA ALA A 19 10.05 8.65 8.17
C ALA A 19 11.57 8.71 8.30
N ARG A 20 12.17 9.70 7.64
CA ARG A 20 13.58 10.05 7.81
C ARG A 20 13.70 11.44 8.41
N GLU A 21 14.46 11.53 9.48
CA GLU A 21 14.89 12.77 10.13
C GLU A 21 16.43 12.78 10.19
N GLY A 22 17.07 13.66 9.42
CA GLY A 22 18.52 13.63 9.24
C GLY A 22 19.02 12.30 8.68
N ARG A 23 19.79 11.56 9.50
CA ARG A 23 20.32 10.22 9.21
C ARG A 23 19.54 9.08 9.87
N THR A 24 18.53 9.39 10.68
CA THR A 24 17.75 8.41 11.42
C THR A 24 16.51 8.03 10.64
N LEU A 25 16.20 6.73 10.62
CA LEU A 25 14.94 6.20 10.11
C LEU A 25 14.05 5.78 11.27
N ARG A 26 12.75 6.10 11.18
CA ARG A 26 11.73 5.68 12.15
C ARG A 26 10.59 5.00 11.42
N ALA A 27 10.17 3.84 11.94
CA ALA A 27 8.94 3.19 11.50
C ALA A 27 7.77 3.93 12.15
N GLU A 28 6.99 4.63 11.32
CA GLU A 28 5.86 5.45 11.79
C GLU A 28 4.57 4.64 11.88
N ALA A 29 4.34 3.76 10.89
CA ALA A 29 3.17 2.90 10.85
C ALA A 29 3.43 1.66 9.99
N ALA A 30 2.73 0.57 10.30
CA ALA A 30 2.64 -0.59 9.43
C ALA A 30 1.27 -1.25 9.62
N GLY A 31 0.76 -1.90 8.57
CA GLY A 31 -0.54 -2.54 8.63
C GLY A 31 -0.86 -3.38 7.41
N VAL A 32 -2.07 -3.98 7.44
CA VAL A 32 -2.61 -4.77 6.34
C VAL A 32 -4.03 -4.33 6.06
N VAL A 33 -4.28 -3.86 4.84
CA VAL A 33 -5.62 -3.63 4.32
C VAL A 33 -6.20 -4.97 3.87
N ARG A 34 -7.41 -5.30 4.32
CA ARG A 34 -8.08 -6.58 4.00
C ARG A 34 -9.33 -6.33 3.17
N THR A 35 -9.55 -7.14 2.14
CA THR A 35 -10.79 -7.13 1.36
C THR A 35 -11.52 -8.48 1.50
N PRO A 36 -12.87 -8.52 1.64
CA PRO A 36 -13.63 -9.75 1.92
C PRO A 36 -13.68 -10.69 0.71
N THR A 37 -13.25 -11.95 0.81
CA THR A 37 -13.10 -12.89 -0.34
C THR A 37 -14.35 -13.07 -1.20
N THR A 38 -15.52 -12.80 -0.63
CA THR A 38 -16.84 -12.83 -1.27
C THR A 38 -17.13 -11.64 -2.19
N SER A 39 -16.22 -10.67 -2.29
CA SER A 39 -16.33 -9.59 -3.27
C SER A 39 -15.86 -10.03 -4.64
N ASP A 40 -16.68 -9.79 -5.68
CA ASP A 40 -16.31 -10.06 -7.08
C ASP A 40 -14.95 -9.44 -7.44
N LEU A 41 -14.18 -10.14 -8.28
CA LEU A 41 -12.82 -9.73 -8.68
C LEU A 41 -12.70 -8.26 -9.16
N PRO A 42 -13.63 -7.71 -9.96
CA PRO A 42 -13.58 -6.29 -10.35
C PRO A 42 -13.74 -5.31 -9.19
N ARG A 43 -14.32 -5.75 -8.06
CA ARG A 43 -14.41 -4.96 -6.82
C ARG A 43 -13.14 -5.06 -5.97
N ARG A 44 -12.33 -6.11 -6.18
CA ARG A 44 -11.04 -6.35 -5.52
C ARG A 44 -9.89 -5.67 -6.25
N LEU A 45 -10.00 -5.59 -7.58
CA LEU A 45 -9.10 -4.87 -8.47
C LEU A 45 -9.82 -3.63 -9.00
N PRO A 46 -9.60 -2.43 -8.44
CA PRO A 46 -9.96 -1.23 -9.18
C PRO A 46 -9.23 -1.27 -10.52
N THR A 47 -9.95 -1.09 -11.62
CA THR A 47 -9.41 -1.08 -12.99
C THR A 47 -8.27 -0.08 -13.07
N SER A 48 -7.02 -0.56 -13.06
CA SER A 48 -5.85 0.32 -13.09
C SER A 48 -5.53 0.70 -14.53
N ASN A 49 -5.93 1.89 -14.94
CA ASN A 49 -5.36 2.60 -16.08
C ASN A 49 -4.61 3.85 -15.58
N ALA A 50 -3.77 3.69 -14.58
CA ALA A 50 -2.90 4.76 -14.11
C ALA A 50 -1.60 4.75 -14.91
N ARG A 51 -1.55 5.52 -16.00
CA ARG A 51 -0.27 6.03 -16.51
C ARG A 51 0.22 7.08 -15.51
N SER A 52 1.22 6.74 -14.72
CA SER A 52 2.06 7.72 -14.04
C SER A 52 2.93 8.38 -15.10
N GLY A 53 2.59 9.62 -15.44
CA GLY A 53 3.29 10.43 -16.44
C GLY A 53 4.74 10.72 -16.04
N ALA A 54 5.59 10.70 -17.06
CA ALA A 54 6.77 11.53 -17.22
C ALA A 54 6.64 12.20 -18.60
#